data_AF-A0A0A2DI38-F1
#
_entry.id   AF-A0A0A2DI38-F1
#
_cell.length_a   1.000
_cell.length_b   1.000
_cell.length_c   1.000
_cell.angle_alpha   90.00
_cell.angle_beta   90.00
_cell.angle_gamma   90.00
#
_symmetry.space_group_name_H-M   'P 1'
#
loop_
_entity.id
_entity.type
_entity.pdbx_description
1 polymer ?
#
loop_
_entity_poly.entity_id
_entity_poly.type
_entity_poly.pdbx_seq_one_letter_code
_entity_poly.pdbx_strand_id
1 'polypeptide(L)'
;MTTPHPERRFAWATYASFSNNRGSGGWKIGPQQDLGPDEAQLFTSVAPTQIDPLNPVTEFLSTDEIADLPRRFAYFAPNEQHPVGLYLQSVPAGKDATGRPGNVFTVCAVDRRPESPMGEAGWPVCRYQSPDFPTPFRSPAVNSVTLDVVSEPKINQDDQINAAWSLVNGMLGDERTALYALQIALEDPGKLPVIISHSPWDAVLWMTALSTTMPPGFARKHLSFSNFERAHRLDVDEWLGRGPAVVAVPFEDQESLRDPRLEVIHPQDIQNPPEKHTLWTALTEAIFEVKEDTLALIEELQAVEAFEDFQVRVTPTGERVTFGEALLQCLQKVCDSDGIDFADDLQAKLDAIPAELRTSVAKAGPTGEFDALSEQLGSPNRQLSSRHQPVTT
;
A
#
# COMPACT_ATOMS: atom_id res chain seq x y z
N MET A 1 17.27 25.67 3.19
CA MET A 1 15.88 25.20 3.28
C MET A 1 15.24 25.55 1.96
N THR A 2 14.95 24.54 1.14
CA THR A 2 14.22 24.70 -0.12
C THR A 2 12.79 25.10 0.24
N THR A 3 12.26 26.17 -0.37
CA THR A 3 10.86 26.54 -0.19
C THR A 3 10.00 25.40 -0.77
N PRO A 4 9.03 24.84 -0.02
CA PRO A 4 8.21 23.76 -0.55
C PRO A 4 7.38 24.26 -1.74
N HIS A 5 7.37 23.44 -2.77
CA HIS A 5 6.63 23.65 -4.02
C HIS A 5 5.39 22.75 -4.03
N PRO A 6 4.23 23.20 -3.47
CA PRO A 6 3.04 22.37 -3.34
C PRO A 6 2.48 21.89 -4.69
N GLU A 7 2.85 22.55 -5.79
CA GLU A 7 2.51 22.15 -7.15
C GLU A 7 3.21 20.87 -7.62
N ARG A 8 4.36 20.50 -7.02
CA ARG A 8 5.09 19.29 -7.37
C ARG A 8 4.42 18.08 -6.74
N ARG A 9 4.21 17.03 -7.55
CA ARG A 9 3.58 15.78 -7.09
C ARG A 9 4.36 15.11 -5.97
N PHE A 10 5.68 15.01 -6.13
CA PHE A 10 6.53 14.29 -5.18
C PHE A 10 7.33 15.23 -4.28
N ALA A 11 7.41 14.86 -3.01
CA ALA A 11 8.39 15.38 -2.06
C ALA A 11 9.18 14.22 -1.47
N TRP A 12 10.42 14.48 -1.07
CA TRP A 12 11.34 13.44 -0.61
C TRP A 12 11.98 13.83 0.71
N ALA A 13 12.20 12.84 1.57
CA ALA A 13 12.81 13.07 2.87
C ALA A 13 13.54 11.82 3.36
N THR A 14 14.51 12.03 4.24
CA THR A 14 15.20 10.96 4.97
C THR A 14 15.01 11.13 6.46
N TYR A 15 15.00 10.03 7.22
CA TYR A 15 14.86 10.00 8.67
C TYR A 15 15.82 8.96 9.25
N ALA A 16 16.66 9.38 10.20
CA ALA A 16 17.62 8.52 10.87
C ALA A 16 18.14 9.19 12.15
N SER A 17 18.93 8.46 12.95
CA SER A 17 19.80 9.06 13.97
C SER A 17 21.05 9.66 13.30
N PHE A 18 20.93 10.87 12.77
CA PHE A 18 22.05 11.61 12.17
C PHE A 18 22.93 12.28 13.24
N SER A 19 24.16 12.62 12.85
CA SER A 19 25.06 13.43 13.67
C SER A 19 24.55 14.88 13.84
N ASN A 20 25.00 15.52 14.93
CA ASN A 20 24.87 16.96 15.15
C ASN A 20 26.26 17.56 15.41
N ASN A 21 26.42 18.86 15.11
CA ASN A 21 27.66 19.63 15.35
C ASN A 21 28.11 19.68 16.84
N ARG A 22 27.30 19.16 17.78
CA ARG A 22 27.61 19.10 19.22
C ARG A 22 27.81 17.68 19.76
N GLY A 23 27.90 16.67 18.89
CA GLY A 23 28.11 15.27 19.31
C GLY A 23 26.90 14.59 19.97
N SER A 24 25.74 15.25 20.03
CA SER A 24 24.48 14.63 20.48
C SER A 24 23.73 14.01 19.30
N GLY A 25 23.54 12.69 19.32
CA GLY A 25 22.68 11.98 18.36
C GLY A 25 21.19 12.18 18.65
N GLY A 26 20.34 11.88 17.68
CA GLY A 26 18.89 11.94 17.82
C GLY A 26 18.18 11.72 16.49
N TRP A 27 17.00 11.11 16.56
CA TRP A 27 16.15 10.90 15.40
C TRP A 27 15.60 12.20 14.86
N LYS A 28 15.79 12.45 13.57
CA LYS A 28 15.34 13.65 12.90
C LYS A 28 15.28 13.45 11.40
N ILE A 29 14.56 14.34 10.74
CA ILE A 29 14.62 14.50 9.29
C ILE A 29 16.01 15.02 8.89
N GLY A 30 16.61 14.36 7.90
CA GLY A 30 17.91 14.71 7.31
C GLY A 30 17.74 15.52 6.02
N PRO A 31 18.48 15.17 4.94
CA PRO A 31 18.19 15.64 3.59
C PRO A 31 16.71 15.50 3.25
N GLN A 32 16.16 16.51 2.58
CA GLN A 32 14.79 16.57 2.10
C GLN A 32 14.68 17.49 0.87
N GLN A 33 13.69 17.23 0.04
CA GLN A 33 13.32 18.03 -1.12
C GLN A 33 11.81 18.28 -1.12
N ASP A 34 11.43 19.55 -1.20
CA ASP A 34 10.04 20.02 -1.30
C ASP A 34 9.07 19.55 -0.21
N LEU A 35 9.54 19.04 0.93
CA LEU A 35 8.71 18.54 2.01
C LEU A 35 8.07 19.68 2.82
N GLY A 36 6.74 19.66 2.95
CA GLY A 36 5.98 20.59 3.78
C GLY A 36 5.99 20.21 5.27
N PRO A 37 5.60 21.12 6.18
CA PRO A 37 5.58 20.85 7.62
C PRO A 37 4.65 19.70 8.04
N ASP A 38 3.45 19.63 7.47
CA ASP A 38 2.47 18.60 7.81
C ASP A 38 2.93 17.22 7.31
N GLU A 39 3.54 17.18 6.12
CA GLU A 39 4.16 15.98 5.54
C GLU A 39 5.37 15.53 6.36
N ALA A 40 6.16 16.47 6.87
CA ALA A 40 7.28 16.19 7.77
C ALA A 40 6.81 15.57 9.09
N GLN A 41 5.72 16.09 9.66
CA GLN A 41 5.11 15.55 10.86
C GLN A 41 4.56 14.13 10.62
N LEU A 42 3.82 13.95 9.52
CA LEU A 42 3.30 12.66 9.11
C LEU A 42 4.44 11.66 8.88
N PHE A 43 5.46 12.01 8.11
CA PHE A 43 6.61 11.13 7.88
C PHE A 43 7.28 10.72 9.19
N THR A 44 7.47 11.67 10.11
CA THR A 44 8.08 11.39 11.43
C THR A 44 7.21 10.47 12.29
N SER A 45 5.88 10.53 12.19
CA SER A 45 4.99 9.65 12.96
C SER A 45 4.99 8.21 12.46
N VAL A 46 5.36 7.99 11.20
CA VAL A 46 5.33 6.66 10.56
C VAL A 46 6.70 6.03 10.32
N ALA A 47 7.77 6.82 10.35
CA ALA A 47 9.12 6.30 10.13
C ALA A 47 9.54 5.41 11.32
N PRO A 48 9.90 4.14 11.08
CA PRO A 48 10.33 3.27 12.17
C PRO A 48 11.66 3.77 12.73
N THR A 49 11.73 3.84 14.06
CA THR A 49 13.00 4.08 14.78
C THR A 49 13.75 2.79 15.10
N GLN A 50 13.18 1.64 14.75
CA GLN A 50 13.83 0.35 14.91
C GLN A 50 13.31 -0.65 13.88
N ILE A 51 14.24 -1.41 13.30
CA ILE A 51 13.99 -2.64 12.54
C ILE A 51 14.74 -3.71 13.31
N ASP A 52 14.09 -4.83 13.62
CA ASP A 52 14.77 -5.98 14.21
C ASP A 52 14.97 -7.04 13.13
N PRO A 53 16.16 -7.14 12.54
CA PRO A 53 16.46 -8.24 11.66
C PRO A 53 16.44 -9.57 12.41
N LEU A 54 16.25 -10.67 11.67
CA LEU A 54 16.35 -12.02 12.22
C LEU A 54 17.79 -12.32 12.69
N ASN A 55 18.78 -11.79 11.97
CA ASN A 55 20.19 -11.94 12.28
C ASN A 55 20.76 -10.66 12.94
N PRO A 56 21.62 -10.76 13.97
CA PRO A 56 22.21 -9.59 14.61
C PRO A 56 22.98 -8.68 13.64
N VAL A 57 22.70 -7.38 13.67
CA VAL A 57 23.45 -6.38 12.90
C VAL A 57 24.71 -5.99 13.64
N THR A 58 25.86 -6.40 13.12
CA THR A 58 27.18 -6.04 13.68
C THR A 58 27.85 -4.94 12.86
N GLU A 59 28.95 -4.36 13.37
CA GLU A 59 29.70 -3.34 12.63
C GLU A 59 30.61 -3.92 11.53
N PHE A 60 30.86 -5.23 11.58
CA PHE A 60 31.83 -5.93 10.74
C PHE A 60 31.22 -6.63 9.51
N LEU A 61 29.95 -6.35 9.21
CA LEU A 61 29.31 -6.87 8.01
C LEU A 61 30.08 -6.46 6.74
N SER A 62 30.31 -7.44 5.88
CA SER A 62 30.80 -7.30 4.51
C SER A 62 29.78 -6.59 3.62
N THR A 63 30.19 -6.20 2.41
CA THR A 63 29.28 -5.56 1.44
C THR A 63 28.09 -6.45 1.08
N ASP A 64 28.31 -7.74 0.89
CA ASP A 64 27.26 -8.69 0.54
C ASP A 64 26.30 -8.90 1.72
N GLU A 65 26.82 -9.06 2.94
CA GLU A 65 25.99 -9.12 4.15
C GLU A 65 25.18 -7.85 4.40
N ILE A 66 25.69 -6.67 4.02
CA ILE A 66 24.95 -5.41 4.09
C ILE A 66 23.84 -5.39 3.03
N ALA A 67 24.11 -5.88 1.82
CA ALA A 67 23.13 -5.92 0.73
C ALA A 67 21.93 -6.82 1.07
N ASP A 68 22.18 -7.89 1.84
CA ASP A 68 21.21 -8.88 2.32
C ASP A 68 20.47 -8.50 3.60
N LEU A 69 20.81 -7.35 4.22
CA LEU A 69 20.04 -6.84 5.36
C LEU A 69 18.56 -6.65 4.97
N PRO A 70 17.62 -6.88 5.90
CA PRO A 70 16.21 -6.75 5.59
C PRO A 70 15.89 -5.31 5.15
N ARG A 71 15.13 -5.23 4.06
CA ARG A 71 14.62 -3.97 3.52
C ARG A 71 13.13 -3.94 3.75
N ARG A 72 12.73 -3.21 4.78
CA ARG A 72 11.31 -2.94 5.04
C ARG A 72 10.84 -1.88 4.07
N PHE A 73 9.98 -2.27 3.16
CA PHE A 73 9.29 -1.41 2.22
C PHE A 73 7.80 -1.40 2.57
N ALA A 74 7.31 -0.20 2.84
CA ALA A 74 5.92 0.03 3.14
C ALA A 74 5.34 1.10 2.21
N TYR A 75 4.11 0.89 1.80
CA TYR A 75 3.31 1.91 1.14
C TYR A 75 2.09 2.21 1.98
N PHE A 76 1.89 3.48 2.32
CA PHE A 76 0.68 3.92 3.00
C PHE A 76 -0.19 4.68 2.00
N ALA A 77 -1.37 4.12 1.72
CA ALA A 77 -2.37 4.74 0.87
C ALA A 77 -2.92 6.03 1.53
N PRO A 78 -3.39 7.01 0.74
CA PRO A 78 -4.02 8.21 1.27
C PRO A 78 -5.29 7.85 2.06
N ASN A 79 -5.61 8.67 3.07
CA ASN A 79 -6.86 8.59 3.80
C ASN A 79 -7.41 10.00 4.11
N GLU A 80 -8.54 10.08 4.80
CA GLU A 80 -9.19 11.37 5.11
C GLU A 80 -8.32 12.31 5.95
N GLN A 81 -7.48 11.76 6.83
CA GLN A 81 -6.58 12.54 7.69
C GLN A 81 -5.32 12.99 6.93
N HIS A 82 -4.87 12.14 6.00
CA HIS A 82 -3.62 12.30 5.27
C HIS A 82 -3.86 11.97 3.78
N PRO A 83 -4.22 12.96 2.95
CA PRO A 83 -4.62 12.75 1.55
C PRO A 83 -3.40 12.58 0.61
N VAL A 84 -2.33 11.96 1.10
CA VAL A 84 -1.08 11.72 0.35
C VAL A 84 -0.68 10.25 0.47
N GLY A 85 -0.12 9.68 -0.59
CA GLY A 85 0.51 8.36 -0.54
C GLY A 85 1.94 8.47 0.00
N LEU A 86 2.40 7.50 0.78
CA LEU A 86 3.76 7.47 1.29
C LEU A 86 4.47 6.18 0.86
N TYR A 87 5.60 6.32 0.17
CA TYR A 87 6.51 5.24 -0.13
C TYR A 87 7.65 5.28 0.87
N LEU A 88 7.81 4.25 1.70
CA LEU A 88 8.83 4.19 2.74
C LEU A 88 9.75 3.00 2.52
N GLN A 89 11.05 3.23 2.39
CA GLN A 89 12.05 2.18 2.53
C GLN A 89 12.89 2.43 3.77
N SER A 90 12.90 1.46 4.68
CA SER A 90 13.63 1.51 5.94
C SER A 90 14.64 0.35 5.99
N VAL A 91 15.90 0.65 6.30
CA VAL A 91 16.97 -0.34 6.41
C VAL A 91 17.77 -0.19 7.70
N PRO A 92 18.30 -1.28 8.27
CA PRO A 92 19.28 -1.19 9.35
C PRO A 92 20.51 -0.41 8.89
N ALA A 93 20.94 0.58 9.67
CA ALA A 93 22.04 1.48 9.35
C ALA A 93 23.24 1.35 10.30
N GLY A 94 23.24 0.31 11.14
CA GLY A 94 24.33 0.00 12.07
C GLY A 94 24.32 0.88 13.34
N LYS A 95 25.50 1.28 13.81
CA LYS A 95 25.64 2.20 14.95
C LYS A 95 25.37 3.65 14.53
N ASP A 96 24.70 4.40 15.40
CA ASP A 96 24.52 5.84 15.22
C ASP A 96 25.81 6.63 15.47
N ALA A 97 25.75 7.96 15.31
CA ALA A 97 26.90 8.84 15.50
C ALA A 97 27.44 8.86 16.95
N THR A 98 26.70 8.36 17.93
CA THR A 98 27.11 8.22 19.33
C THR A 98 27.62 6.82 19.68
N GLY A 99 27.64 5.90 18.69
CA GLY A 99 28.04 4.50 18.87
C GLY A 99 26.93 3.59 19.37
N ARG A 100 25.70 4.08 19.53
CA ARG A 100 24.56 3.26 19.95
C ARG A 100 24.13 2.36 18.79
N PRO A 101 23.95 1.04 19.00
CA PRO A 101 23.44 0.15 17.96
C PRO A 101 21.98 0.47 17.64
N GLY A 102 21.47 -0.07 16.52
CA GLY A 102 20.06 -0.01 16.16
C GLY A 102 19.64 1.25 15.41
N ASN A 103 20.57 1.94 14.74
CA ASN A 103 20.18 3.02 13.82
C ASN A 103 19.41 2.42 12.63
N VAL A 104 18.39 3.13 12.18
CA VAL A 104 17.59 2.82 10.99
C VAL A 104 17.69 4.03 10.08
N PHE A 105 17.88 3.77 8.81
CA PHE A 105 17.78 4.80 7.79
C PHE A 105 16.49 4.57 7.01
N THR A 106 15.63 5.58 7.02
CA THR A 106 14.37 5.58 6.27
C THR A 106 14.41 6.67 5.22
N VAL A 107 14.10 6.32 3.98
CA VAL A 107 13.77 7.28 2.92
C VAL A 107 12.27 7.23 2.65
N CYS A 108 11.67 8.40 2.43
CA CYS A 108 10.27 8.54 2.10
C CYS A 108 10.10 9.38 0.84
N ALA A 109 9.29 8.89 -0.10
CA ALA A 109 8.69 9.69 -1.16
C ALA A 109 7.21 9.90 -0.85
N VAL A 110 6.80 11.16 -0.76
CA VAL A 110 5.40 11.58 -0.56
C VAL A 110 4.79 11.82 -1.92
N ASP A 111 3.69 11.14 -2.25
CA ASP A 111 2.89 11.36 -3.45
C ASP A 111 1.64 12.18 -3.09
N ARG A 112 1.63 13.45 -3.51
CA ARG A 112 0.49 14.36 -3.30
C ARG A 112 -0.66 14.15 -4.27
N ARG A 113 -0.45 13.32 -5.31
CA ARG A 113 -1.43 13.04 -6.35
C ARG A 113 -1.50 11.54 -6.63
N PRO A 114 -1.82 10.70 -5.63
CA PRO A 114 -1.91 9.24 -5.81
C PRO A 114 -2.97 8.84 -6.84
N GLU A 115 -3.94 9.70 -7.12
CA GLU A 115 -4.92 9.54 -8.20
C GLU A 115 -4.33 9.70 -9.60
N SER A 116 -3.24 10.45 -9.74
CA SER A 116 -2.64 10.69 -11.04
C SER A 116 -1.92 9.42 -11.55
N PRO A 117 -2.05 9.10 -12.85
CA PRO A 117 -1.21 8.14 -13.55
C PRO A 117 0.26 8.20 -13.16
N MET A 118 0.90 7.05 -12.96
CA MET A 118 2.34 6.96 -12.74
C MET A 118 3.02 6.61 -14.06
N GLY A 119 4.35 6.58 -14.09
CA GLY A 119 5.08 6.00 -15.22
C GLY A 119 4.83 4.49 -15.36
N GLU A 120 5.84 3.77 -15.83
CA GLU A 120 5.79 2.31 -15.98
C GLU A 120 5.33 1.61 -14.68
N ALA A 121 4.60 0.49 -14.84
CA ALA A 121 3.96 -0.33 -13.80
C ALA A 121 3.52 0.45 -12.55
N GLY A 122 2.38 1.13 -12.64
CA GLY A 122 1.90 2.12 -11.66
C GLY A 122 1.47 1.58 -10.28
N TRP A 123 1.71 0.29 -9.96
CA TRP A 123 1.42 -0.26 -8.63
C TRP A 123 2.53 0.10 -7.63
N PRO A 124 2.19 0.54 -6.39
CA PRO A 124 3.21 0.99 -5.45
C PRO A 124 4.28 -0.05 -5.11
N VAL A 125 3.88 -1.32 -5.04
CA VAL A 125 4.77 -2.45 -4.71
C VAL A 125 5.90 -2.63 -5.72
N CYS A 126 5.74 -2.17 -6.97
CA CYS A 126 6.79 -2.21 -8.00
C CYS A 126 7.94 -1.22 -7.73
N ARG A 127 7.82 -0.35 -6.72
CA ARG A 127 8.89 0.56 -6.27
C ARG A 127 9.78 -0.06 -5.19
N TYR A 128 9.54 -1.32 -4.82
CA TYR A 128 10.43 -2.04 -3.91
C TYR A 128 11.88 -2.03 -4.45
N GLN A 129 12.83 -1.73 -3.57
CA GLN A 129 14.25 -1.58 -3.91
C GLN A 129 14.56 -0.56 -5.01
N SER A 130 13.70 0.44 -5.23
CA SER A 130 13.97 1.54 -6.16
C SER A 130 15.43 2.02 -6.07
N PRO A 131 16.14 2.21 -7.19
CA PRO A 131 17.50 2.74 -7.16
C PRO A 131 17.56 4.17 -6.59
N ASP A 132 16.43 4.87 -6.53
CA ASP A 132 16.32 6.19 -5.90
C ASP A 132 16.19 6.10 -4.36
N PHE A 133 16.06 4.89 -3.77
CA PHE A 133 16.03 4.68 -2.33
C PHE A 133 17.41 4.28 -1.77
N PRO A 134 18.19 5.21 -1.21
CA PRO A 134 19.50 4.91 -0.67
C PRO A 134 19.43 3.96 0.53
N THR A 135 20.43 3.08 0.65
CA THR A 135 20.56 2.09 1.72
C THR A 135 21.90 2.25 2.48
N PRO A 136 22.17 3.43 3.07
CA PRO A 136 23.45 3.69 3.71
C PRO A 136 23.63 2.83 4.95
N PHE A 137 24.85 2.29 5.11
CA PHE A 137 25.23 1.53 6.31
C PHE A 137 26.43 2.20 6.99
N ARG A 138 26.33 2.35 8.32
CA ARG A 138 27.26 3.08 9.21
C ARG A 138 27.10 4.60 9.16
N SER A 139 27.42 5.23 10.28
CA SER A 139 27.31 6.68 10.50
C SER A 139 27.92 7.55 9.38
N PRO A 140 29.14 7.30 8.87
CA PRO A 140 29.68 8.14 7.79
C PRO A 140 28.81 8.15 6.53
N ALA A 141 28.34 6.97 6.08
CA ALA A 141 27.49 6.86 4.90
C ALA A 141 26.11 7.49 5.12
N VAL A 142 25.51 7.29 6.31
CA VAL A 142 24.23 7.91 6.69
C VAL A 142 24.33 9.43 6.64
N ASN A 143 25.40 10.01 7.20
CA ASN A 143 25.58 11.46 7.24
C ASN A 143 26.01 12.08 5.90
N SER A 144 26.42 11.28 4.92
CA SER A 144 26.81 11.75 3.58
C SER A 144 25.70 11.63 2.53
N VAL A 145 24.53 11.09 2.86
CA VAL A 145 23.42 10.98 1.91
C VAL A 145 23.01 12.35 1.41
N THR A 146 22.78 12.46 0.10
CA THR A 146 22.09 13.57 -0.54
C THR A 146 20.79 13.06 -1.17
N LEU A 147 19.81 13.94 -1.33
CA LEU A 147 18.60 13.67 -2.09
C LEU A 147 18.56 14.66 -3.24
N ASP A 148 18.87 14.19 -4.45
CA ASP A 148 18.84 15.00 -5.67
C ASP A 148 17.61 14.68 -6.54
N VAL A 149 16.70 13.84 -6.02
CA VAL A 149 15.49 13.36 -6.70
C VAL A 149 14.26 14.11 -6.18
N VAL A 150 13.44 14.59 -7.12
CA VAL A 150 12.12 15.20 -6.88
C VAL A 150 11.03 14.60 -7.78
N SER A 151 11.36 13.47 -8.42
CA SER A 151 10.47 12.76 -9.34
C SER A 151 9.80 11.59 -8.64
N GLU A 152 8.97 10.89 -9.39
CA GLU A 152 8.49 9.56 -9.07
C GLU A 152 9.67 8.61 -8.74
N PRO A 153 9.57 7.75 -7.72
CA PRO A 153 10.54 6.67 -7.52
C PRO A 153 10.57 5.74 -8.74
N LYS A 154 11.77 5.36 -9.21
CA LYS A 154 11.90 4.39 -10.30
C LYS A 154 11.54 2.97 -9.88
N ILE A 155 11.13 2.16 -10.84
CA ILE A 155 11.08 0.70 -10.71
C ILE A 155 12.51 0.17 -10.66
N ASN A 156 12.73 -0.89 -9.88
CA ASN A 156 14.01 -1.57 -9.82
C ASN A 156 14.04 -2.91 -10.56
N GLN A 157 12.88 -3.58 -10.69
CA GLN A 157 12.80 -4.95 -11.21
C GLN A 157 11.70 -5.06 -12.27
N ASP A 158 12.12 -5.13 -13.53
CA ASP A 158 11.21 -5.18 -14.68
C ASP A 158 10.43 -6.50 -14.76
N ASP A 159 10.89 -7.57 -14.09
CA ASP A 159 10.27 -8.90 -14.09
C ASP A 159 9.49 -9.24 -12.81
N GLN A 160 9.34 -8.30 -11.87
CA GLN A 160 8.67 -8.53 -10.57
C GLN A 160 7.25 -9.09 -10.72
N ILE A 161 6.48 -8.58 -11.69
CA ILE A 161 5.13 -9.07 -11.99
C ILE A 161 5.20 -10.52 -12.48
N ASN A 162 6.09 -10.82 -13.41
CA ASN A 162 6.26 -12.18 -13.94
C ASN A 162 6.66 -13.17 -12.85
N ALA A 163 7.56 -12.76 -11.95
CA ALA A 163 7.98 -13.56 -10.81
C ALA A 163 6.83 -13.81 -9.82
N ALA A 164 6.00 -12.78 -9.55
CA ALA A 164 4.85 -12.89 -8.67
C ALA A 164 3.81 -13.88 -9.19
N TRP A 165 3.50 -13.83 -10.48
CA TRP A 165 2.54 -14.76 -11.08
C TRP A 165 3.14 -16.15 -11.32
N SER A 166 4.46 -16.27 -11.45
CA SER A 166 5.14 -17.57 -11.42
C SER A 166 5.04 -18.24 -10.05
N LEU A 167 5.15 -17.46 -8.96
CA LEU A 167 4.93 -17.93 -7.58
C LEU A 167 3.49 -18.41 -7.41
N VAL A 168 2.51 -17.57 -7.73
CA VAL A 168 1.08 -17.89 -7.58
C VAL A 168 0.64 -19.11 -8.39
N ASN A 169 1.15 -19.26 -9.62
CA ASN A 169 0.83 -20.42 -10.45
C ASN A 169 1.53 -21.72 -9.97
N GLY A 170 2.58 -21.58 -9.15
CA GLY A 170 3.37 -22.64 -8.56
C GLY A 170 4.15 -23.49 -9.57
N MET A 171 5.32 -24.00 -9.17
CA MET A 171 6.02 -25.04 -9.94
C MET A 171 5.53 -26.46 -9.59
N LEU A 172 4.93 -26.65 -8.40
CA LEU A 172 4.62 -27.97 -7.81
C LEU A 172 3.23 -28.06 -7.12
N GLY A 173 2.43 -26.99 -7.12
CA GLY A 173 1.12 -26.93 -6.47
C GLY A 173 0.38 -25.62 -6.78
N ASP A 174 -0.90 -25.54 -6.42
CA ASP A 174 -1.73 -24.35 -6.64
C ASP A 174 -1.66 -23.41 -5.41
N GLU A 175 -0.76 -22.43 -5.45
CA GLU A 175 -0.61 -21.43 -4.38
C GLU A 175 -1.65 -20.28 -4.48
N ARG A 176 -2.55 -20.31 -5.48
CA ARG A 176 -3.63 -19.30 -5.65
C ARG A 176 -4.54 -19.21 -4.45
N THR A 177 -4.65 -20.31 -3.70
CA THR A 177 -5.37 -20.37 -2.44
C THR A 177 -4.95 -19.27 -1.46
N ALA A 178 -3.66 -18.93 -1.42
CA ALA A 178 -3.14 -17.88 -0.55
C ALA A 178 -3.54 -16.49 -1.04
N LEU A 179 -3.54 -16.28 -2.35
CA LEU A 179 -4.05 -15.06 -2.97
C LEU A 179 -5.55 -14.87 -2.68
N TYR A 180 -6.36 -15.93 -2.76
CA TYR A 180 -7.78 -15.85 -2.40
C TYR A 180 -7.99 -15.55 -0.92
N ALA A 181 -7.19 -16.14 -0.03
CA ALA A 181 -7.25 -15.83 1.40
C ALA A 181 -6.93 -14.36 1.67
N LEU A 182 -5.93 -13.79 1.00
CA LEU A 182 -5.59 -12.36 1.09
C LEU A 182 -6.76 -11.47 0.63
N GLN A 183 -7.36 -11.78 -0.52
CA GLN A 183 -8.47 -11.02 -1.09
C GLN A 183 -9.70 -11.05 -0.16
N ILE A 184 -10.05 -12.22 0.37
CA ILE A 184 -11.18 -12.38 1.30
C ILE A 184 -10.92 -11.61 2.60
N ALA A 185 -9.72 -11.74 3.17
CA ALA A 185 -9.37 -11.04 4.40
C ALA A 185 -9.43 -9.51 4.25
N LEU A 186 -9.09 -8.98 3.08
CA LEU A 186 -9.16 -7.55 2.78
C LEU A 186 -10.58 -7.01 2.61
N GLU A 187 -11.57 -7.86 2.38
CA GLU A 187 -12.98 -7.45 2.34
C GLU A 187 -13.58 -7.24 3.74
N ASP A 188 -12.97 -7.81 4.79
CA ASP A 188 -13.36 -7.56 6.17
C ASP A 188 -12.55 -6.40 6.77
N PRO A 189 -13.15 -5.21 6.99
CA PRO A 189 -12.45 -4.05 7.55
C PRO A 189 -12.02 -4.24 9.02
N GLY A 190 -12.50 -5.29 9.71
CA GLY A 190 -12.09 -5.66 11.05
C GLY A 190 -10.88 -6.60 11.11
N LYS A 191 -10.38 -7.04 9.95
CA LYS A 191 -9.29 -8.01 9.84
C LYS A 191 -8.05 -7.39 9.20
N LEU A 192 -6.89 -7.77 9.73
CA LEU A 192 -5.59 -7.46 9.16
C LEU A 192 -4.99 -8.73 8.57
N PRO A 193 -5.00 -8.89 7.23
CA PRO A 193 -4.27 -9.97 6.58
C PRO A 193 -2.77 -9.89 6.89
N VAL A 194 -2.23 -11.00 7.41
CA VAL A 194 -0.81 -11.19 7.67
C VAL A 194 -0.31 -12.35 6.82
N ILE A 195 0.58 -12.06 5.87
CA ILE A 195 1.25 -13.13 5.13
C ILE A 195 2.51 -13.58 5.86
N ILE A 196 2.64 -14.88 6.08
CA ILE A 196 3.87 -15.48 6.58
C ILE A 196 4.83 -15.64 5.41
N SER A 197 6.00 -15.00 5.49
CA SER A 197 7.01 -15.03 4.44
C SER A 197 8.32 -15.65 4.89
N HIS A 198 9.00 -16.34 3.98
CA HIS A 198 10.35 -16.87 4.24
C HIS A 198 11.46 -15.87 3.87
N SER A 199 11.11 -14.82 3.13
CA SER A 199 12.00 -13.70 2.85
C SER A 199 11.21 -12.41 2.58
N PRO A 200 11.85 -11.23 2.72
CA PRO A 200 11.23 -9.96 2.32
C PRO A 200 10.88 -9.90 0.82
N TRP A 201 11.57 -10.68 -0.03
CA TRP A 201 11.27 -10.75 -1.47
C TRP A 201 10.02 -11.56 -1.76
N ASP A 202 9.89 -12.72 -1.12
CA ASP A 202 8.68 -13.56 -1.18
C ASP A 202 7.42 -12.77 -0.79
N ALA A 203 7.49 -11.98 0.29
CA ALA A 203 6.42 -11.05 0.68
C ALA A 203 6.05 -10.04 -0.43
N VAL A 204 7.07 -9.47 -1.10
CA VAL A 204 6.86 -8.51 -2.21
C VAL A 204 6.19 -9.18 -3.39
N LEU A 205 6.53 -10.43 -3.72
CA LEU A 205 5.89 -11.17 -4.80
C LEU A 205 4.39 -11.39 -4.52
N TRP A 206 4.02 -11.81 -3.31
CA TRP A 206 2.62 -11.94 -2.92
C TRP A 206 1.85 -10.61 -2.96
N MET A 207 2.46 -9.54 -2.46
CA MET A 207 1.87 -8.19 -2.53
C MET A 207 1.74 -7.70 -3.96
N THR A 208 2.67 -8.09 -4.85
CA THR A 208 2.62 -7.79 -6.29
C THR A 208 1.45 -8.50 -6.93
N ALA A 209 1.34 -9.82 -6.76
CA ALA A 209 0.22 -10.60 -7.30
C ALA A 209 -1.12 -10.01 -6.84
N LEU A 210 -1.28 -9.76 -5.54
CA LEU A 210 -2.45 -9.11 -4.97
C LEU A 210 -2.73 -7.75 -5.61
N SER A 211 -1.72 -6.87 -5.70
CA SER A 211 -1.88 -5.54 -6.28
C SER A 211 -2.28 -5.59 -7.74
N THR A 212 -1.76 -6.56 -8.51
CA THR A 212 -2.10 -6.72 -9.94
C THR A 212 -3.47 -7.35 -10.18
N THR A 213 -4.19 -7.75 -9.13
CA THR A 213 -5.63 -8.10 -9.20
C THR A 213 -6.56 -6.90 -9.02
N MET A 214 -6.03 -5.67 -9.19
CA MET A 214 -6.81 -4.43 -9.24
C MET A 214 -6.09 -3.39 -10.11
N PRO A 215 -6.81 -2.36 -10.62
CA PRO A 215 -6.18 -1.28 -11.37
C PRO A 215 -5.12 -0.52 -10.55
N PRO A 216 -4.01 -0.06 -11.15
CA PRO A 216 -2.92 0.63 -10.45
C PRO A 216 -3.38 1.81 -9.57
N GLY A 217 -4.21 2.69 -10.11
CA GLY A 217 -4.73 3.84 -9.36
C GLY A 217 -5.64 3.48 -8.20
N PHE A 218 -6.34 2.33 -8.28
CA PHE A 218 -7.13 1.82 -7.16
C PHE A 218 -6.22 1.31 -6.05
N ALA A 219 -5.18 0.54 -6.40
CA ALA A 219 -4.16 0.10 -5.43
C ALA A 219 -3.49 1.28 -4.72
N ARG A 220 -3.08 2.33 -5.46
CA ARG A 220 -2.50 3.55 -4.89
C ARG A 220 -3.43 4.23 -3.88
N LYS A 221 -4.73 4.31 -4.17
CA LYS A 221 -5.66 5.01 -3.31
C LYS A 221 -6.11 4.22 -2.08
N HIS A 222 -6.07 2.89 -2.14
CA HIS A 222 -6.83 2.07 -1.19
C HIS A 222 -6.05 0.95 -0.50
N LEU A 223 -4.91 0.51 -1.04
CA LEU A 223 -4.17 -0.62 -0.47
C LEU A 223 -2.88 -0.14 0.19
N SER A 224 -2.83 -0.19 1.52
CA SER A 224 -1.58 -0.04 2.25
C SER A 224 -0.88 -1.40 2.40
N PHE A 225 0.45 -1.41 2.50
CA PHE A 225 1.17 -2.64 2.81
C PHE A 225 2.53 -2.41 3.48
N SER A 226 3.07 -3.47 4.09
CA SER A 226 4.48 -3.56 4.49
C SER A 226 5.01 -4.97 4.27
N ASN A 227 6.12 -5.11 3.54
CA ASN A 227 6.72 -6.42 3.23
C ASN A 227 7.51 -7.03 4.40
N PHE A 228 7.63 -6.32 5.52
CA PHE A 228 8.36 -6.80 6.69
C PHE A 228 7.91 -6.09 7.97
N GLU A 229 7.22 -6.82 8.83
CA GLU A 229 6.92 -6.46 10.21
C GLU A 229 7.34 -7.57 11.17
N ARG A 230 7.78 -7.19 12.36
CA ARG A 230 8.04 -8.16 13.43
C ARG A 230 6.80 -8.30 14.30
N ALA A 231 6.42 -9.51 14.65
CA ALA A 231 5.17 -9.78 15.36
C ALA A 231 5.05 -9.01 16.68
N HIS A 232 6.15 -8.86 17.43
CA HIS A 232 6.15 -8.11 18.71
C HIS A 232 6.06 -6.59 18.55
N ARG A 233 6.16 -6.06 17.33
CA ARG A 233 6.04 -4.64 17.01
C ARG A 233 4.82 -4.30 16.16
N LEU A 234 4.05 -5.30 15.76
CA LEU A 234 2.90 -5.10 14.90
C LEU A 234 1.80 -4.37 15.67
N ASP A 235 1.55 -3.11 15.32
CA ASP A 235 0.44 -2.32 15.85
C ASP A 235 -0.80 -2.53 14.99
N VAL A 236 -1.69 -3.42 15.44
CA VAL A 236 -2.90 -3.79 14.71
C VAL A 236 -3.87 -2.61 14.60
N ASP A 237 -3.94 -1.75 15.62
CA ASP A 237 -4.84 -0.58 15.61
C ASP A 237 -4.37 0.46 14.59
N GLU A 238 -3.05 0.69 14.51
CA GLU A 238 -2.47 1.57 13.51
C GLU A 238 -2.76 1.07 12.09
N TRP A 239 -2.55 -0.21 11.82
CA TRP A 239 -2.76 -0.79 10.49
C TRP A 239 -4.23 -0.79 10.08
N LEU A 240 -5.15 -1.19 10.96
CA LEU A 240 -6.59 -1.16 10.66
C LEU A 240 -7.11 0.29 10.53
N GLY A 241 -6.54 1.23 11.28
CA GLY A 241 -6.89 2.65 11.20
C GLY A 241 -6.54 3.30 9.86
N ARG A 242 -5.67 2.68 9.06
CA ARG A 242 -5.27 3.17 7.73
C ARG A 242 -6.23 2.76 6.60
N GLY A 243 -7.19 1.89 6.88
CA GLY A 243 -8.04 1.27 5.87
C GLY A 243 -7.49 -0.09 5.43
N PRO A 244 -7.83 -0.58 4.23
CA PRO A 244 -7.36 -1.87 3.76
C PRO A 244 -5.83 -1.95 3.74
N ALA A 245 -5.29 -2.97 4.39
CA ALA A 245 -3.86 -3.16 4.50
C ALA A 245 -3.46 -4.64 4.55
N VAL A 246 -2.26 -4.95 4.07
CA VAL A 246 -1.63 -6.26 4.22
C VAL A 246 -0.21 -6.10 4.76
N VAL A 247 0.16 -6.94 5.73
CA VAL A 247 1.54 -6.95 6.26
C VAL A 247 2.15 -8.32 6.08
N ALA A 248 3.46 -8.37 5.89
CA ALA A 248 4.20 -9.62 5.92
C ALA A 248 5.00 -9.75 7.21
N VAL A 249 4.96 -10.93 7.80
CA VAL A 249 5.70 -11.28 9.02
C VAL A 249 6.60 -12.47 8.71
N PRO A 250 7.88 -12.46 9.12
CA PRO A 250 8.76 -13.60 8.92
C PRO A 250 8.21 -14.89 9.55
N PHE A 251 8.49 -16.03 8.93
CA PHE A 251 8.10 -17.36 9.42
C PHE A 251 8.50 -17.60 10.89
N GLU A 252 9.65 -17.09 11.33
CA GLU A 252 10.17 -17.21 12.70
C GLU A 252 9.26 -16.54 13.74
N ASP A 253 8.48 -15.55 13.34
CA ASP A 253 7.63 -14.74 14.21
C ASP A 253 6.17 -15.23 14.24
N GLN A 254 5.79 -16.24 13.43
CA GLN A 254 4.40 -16.70 13.29
C GLN A 254 3.78 -17.09 14.64
N GLU A 255 4.55 -17.74 15.51
CA GLU A 255 4.11 -18.15 16.84
C GLU A 255 3.97 -16.97 17.79
N SER A 256 4.26 -15.74 17.41
CA SER A 256 4.04 -14.55 18.25
C SER A 256 2.79 -13.78 17.85
N LEU A 257 2.14 -14.14 16.73
CA LEU A 257 0.89 -13.55 16.28
C LEU A 257 -0.26 -14.07 17.15
N ARG A 258 -0.92 -13.16 17.89
CA ARG A 258 -1.92 -13.51 18.91
C ARG A 258 -3.19 -12.68 18.87
N ASP A 259 -3.18 -11.53 18.21
CA ASP A 259 -4.37 -10.69 18.13
C ASP A 259 -5.44 -11.38 17.25
N PRO A 260 -6.68 -11.57 17.74
CA PRO A 260 -7.74 -12.28 17.01
C PRO A 260 -8.21 -11.59 15.71
N ARG A 261 -7.84 -10.32 15.52
CA ARG A 261 -8.11 -9.56 14.29
C ARG A 261 -7.09 -9.84 13.20
N LEU A 262 -6.00 -10.53 13.50
CA LEU A 262 -5.05 -10.98 12.49
C LEU A 262 -5.66 -12.15 11.72
N GLU A 263 -5.58 -12.08 10.40
CA GLU A 263 -5.88 -13.20 9.52
C GLU A 263 -4.56 -13.73 8.98
N VAL A 264 -4.03 -14.77 9.63
CA VAL A 264 -2.69 -15.31 9.34
C VAL A 264 -2.76 -16.27 8.17
N ILE A 265 -2.06 -15.94 7.09
CA ILE A 265 -2.05 -16.67 5.83
C ILE A 265 -0.67 -17.26 5.63
N HIS A 266 -0.60 -18.60 5.60
CA HIS A 266 0.63 -19.34 5.35
C HIS A 266 0.60 -19.90 3.93
N PRO A 267 1.29 -19.28 2.94
CA PRO A 267 1.09 -19.65 1.54
C PRO A 267 1.34 -21.13 1.22
N GLN A 268 2.27 -21.75 1.95
CA GLN A 268 2.65 -23.16 1.76
C GLN A 268 1.84 -24.17 2.60
N ASP A 269 0.94 -23.73 3.49
CA ASP A 269 0.23 -24.63 4.43
C ASP A 269 -1.29 -24.38 4.49
N ILE A 270 -1.88 -23.96 3.36
CA ILE A 270 -3.33 -23.81 3.29
C ILE A 270 -3.97 -25.18 3.04
N GLN A 271 -4.24 -25.89 4.13
CA GLN A 271 -4.82 -27.24 4.09
C GLN A 271 -6.29 -27.24 3.65
N ASN A 272 -6.99 -26.11 3.84
CA ASN A 272 -8.37 -25.91 3.40
C ASN A 272 -8.47 -24.61 2.61
N PRO A 273 -8.67 -24.66 1.28
CA PRO A 273 -8.85 -23.45 0.51
C PRO A 273 -10.07 -22.69 1.01
N PRO A 274 -9.99 -21.35 1.15
CA PRO A 274 -11.15 -20.57 1.56
C PRO A 274 -12.22 -20.69 0.49
N GLU A 275 -13.49 -20.69 0.91
CA GLU A 275 -14.61 -20.66 -0.02
C GLU A 275 -14.52 -19.38 -0.86
N LYS A 276 -14.53 -19.50 -2.19
CA LYS A 276 -14.44 -18.37 -3.13
C LYS A 276 -15.81 -17.67 -3.22
N HIS A 277 -16.15 -16.91 -2.19
CA HIS A 277 -17.48 -16.34 -2.01
C HIS A 277 -17.56 -14.84 -2.25
N THR A 278 -16.46 -14.21 -2.66
CA THR A 278 -16.42 -12.76 -2.92
C THR A 278 -16.37 -12.47 -4.40
N LEU A 279 -16.82 -11.28 -4.80
CA LEU A 279 -16.71 -10.84 -6.19
C LEU A 279 -15.24 -10.80 -6.63
N TRP A 280 -14.33 -10.36 -5.76
CA TRP A 280 -12.90 -10.28 -6.09
C TRP A 280 -12.27 -11.65 -6.36
N THR A 281 -12.55 -12.65 -5.52
CA THR A 281 -12.03 -14.01 -5.73
C THR A 281 -12.64 -14.67 -6.96
N ALA A 282 -13.93 -14.46 -7.24
CA ALA A 282 -14.59 -14.98 -8.43
C ALA A 282 -14.01 -14.38 -9.73
N LEU A 283 -13.74 -13.07 -9.75
CA LEU A 283 -13.10 -12.41 -10.90
C LEU A 283 -11.66 -12.86 -11.09
N THR A 284 -10.90 -13.00 -10.00
CA THR A 284 -9.53 -13.51 -10.07
C THR A 284 -9.51 -14.94 -10.60
N GLU A 285 -10.46 -15.80 -10.20
CA GLU A 285 -10.61 -17.14 -10.78
C GLU A 285 -10.94 -17.07 -12.29
N ALA A 286 -11.85 -16.20 -12.70
CA ALA A 286 -12.19 -16.02 -14.12
C ALA A 286 -10.94 -15.67 -14.95
N ILE A 287 -10.07 -14.80 -14.43
CA ILE A 287 -8.78 -14.46 -15.04
C ILE A 287 -7.90 -15.71 -15.24
N PHE A 288 -7.83 -16.58 -14.23
CA PHE A 288 -7.05 -17.81 -14.33
C PHE A 288 -7.62 -18.83 -15.31
N GLU A 289 -8.95 -18.91 -15.44
CA GLU A 289 -9.62 -19.89 -16.29
C GLU A 289 -9.51 -19.57 -17.79
N VAL A 290 -9.28 -18.31 -18.16
CA VAL A 290 -9.07 -17.88 -19.57
C VAL A 290 -7.71 -18.37 -20.11
N LYS A 291 -6.76 -18.67 -19.21
CA LYS A 291 -5.55 -19.49 -19.41
C LYS A 291 -4.90 -19.50 -20.81
N GLU A 292 -4.42 -18.36 -21.31
CA GLU A 292 -3.33 -18.33 -22.30
C GLU A 292 -2.24 -17.28 -21.98
N ASP A 293 -2.57 -16.11 -21.41
CA ASP A 293 -1.55 -15.14 -20.98
C ASP A 293 -2.04 -14.20 -19.86
N THR A 294 -1.81 -14.57 -18.59
CA THR A 294 -2.14 -13.73 -17.43
C THR A 294 -1.41 -12.38 -17.46
N LEU A 295 -0.23 -12.32 -18.10
CA LEU A 295 0.56 -11.10 -18.18
C LEU A 295 -0.04 -10.11 -19.17
N ALA A 296 -0.51 -10.59 -20.32
CA ALA A 296 -1.25 -9.76 -21.27
C ALA A 296 -2.46 -9.09 -20.61
N LEU A 297 -3.22 -9.81 -19.78
CA LEU A 297 -4.32 -9.19 -19.04
C LEU A 297 -3.83 -8.13 -18.04
N ILE A 298 -2.72 -8.36 -17.35
CA ILE A 298 -2.18 -7.38 -16.40
C ILE A 298 -1.70 -6.12 -17.11
N GLU A 299 -1.11 -6.24 -18.31
CA GLU A 299 -0.76 -5.10 -19.16
C GLU A 299 -2.01 -4.27 -19.51
N GLU A 300 -3.12 -4.93 -19.83
CA GLU A 300 -4.40 -4.26 -20.08
C GLU A 300 -4.98 -3.61 -18.81
N LEU A 301 -4.94 -4.29 -17.66
CA LEU A 301 -5.33 -3.71 -16.37
C LEU A 301 -4.46 -2.48 -16.02
N GLN A 302 -3.18 -2.51 -16.40
CA GLN A 302 -2.27 -1.38 -16.24
C GLN A 302 -2.70 -0.21 -17.13
N ALA A 303 -3.06 -0.47 -18.40
CA ALA A 303 -3.47 0.54 -19.37
C ALA A 303 -4.77 1.27 -18.97
N VAL A 304 -5.64 0.62 -18.20
CA VAL A 304 -6.86 1.26 -17.66
C VAL A 304 -6.54 2.29 -16.56
N GLU A 305 -5.35 2.20 -15.94
CA GLU A 305 -4.65 3.12 -15.02
C GLU A 305 -5.42 3.71 -13.82
N ALA A 306 -6.59 4.33 -14.03
CA ALA A 306 -7.61 4.65 -13.04
C ALA A 306 -8.89 5.14 -13.76
N PHE A 307 -10.06 4.96 -13.15
CA PHE A 307 -11.25 5.72 -13.52
C PHE A 307 -11.30 7.00 -12.68
N GLU A 308 -11.49 8.15 -13.32
CA GLU A 308 -11.55 9.47 -12.66
C GLU A 308 -12.70 9.58 -11.63
N ASP A 309 -13.71 8.70 -11.73
CA ASP A 309 -14.93 8.72 -10.90
C ASP A 309 -14.90 7.81 -9.65
N PHE A 310 -13.81 7.08 -9.39
CA PHE A 310 -13.71 6.27 -8.15
C PHE A 310 -13.45 7.16 -6.92
N GLN A 311 -14.53 7.74 -6.41
CA GLN A 311 -14.61 8.29 -5.07
C GLN A 311 -15.13 7.17 -4.15
N VAL A 312 -14.24 6.48 -3.45
CA VAL A 312 -14.64 5.77 -2.23
C VAL A 312 -15.01 6.85 -1.21
N ARG A 313 -16.25 7.32 -1.25
CA ARG A 313 -16.76 8.22 -0.21
C ARG A 313 -17.10 7.36 0.99
N VAL A 314 -16.37 7.54 2.08
CA VAL A 314 -16.87 7.13 3.39
C VAL A 314 -17.90 8.19 3.82
N THR A 315 -19.11 8.10 3.27
CA THR A 315 -20.24 8.76 3.93
C THR A 315 -20.78 7.85 5.03
N PRO A 316 -21.46 8.41 6.05
CA PRO A 316 -22.18 7.63 7.06
C PRO A 316 -23.26 6.68 6.50
N THR A 317 -23.54 6.71 5.20
CA THR A 317 -24.61 5.98 4.52
C THR A 317 -24.14 4.83 3.60
N GLY A 318 -22.84 4.55 3.51
CA GLY A 318 -22.35 3.20 3.18
C GLY A 318 -22.61 2.64 1.77
N GLU A 319 -22.27 3.37 0.71
CA GLU A 319 -21.96 2.73 -0.59
C GLU A 319 -20.45 2.80 -0.82
N ARG A 320 -19.80 1.62 -0.76
CA ARG A 320 -18.37 1.45 -1.03
C ARG A 320 -18.23 0.70 -2.35
N VAL A 321 -17.35 1.20 -3.22
CA VAL A 321 -16.77 0.35 -4.26
C VAL A 321 -15.79 -0.62 -3.57
N THR A 322 -16.04 -1.91 -3.66
CA THR A 322 -15.12 -2.97 -3.23
C THR A 322 -14.01 -3.20 -4.25
N PHE A 323 -12.91 -3.83 -3.85
CA PHE A 323 -11.84 -4.22 -4.77
C PHE A 323 -12.36 -5.05 -5.96
N GLY A 324 -13.31 -5.98 -5.70
CA GLY A 324 -13.94 -6.77 -6.74
C GLY A 324 -14.74 -5.94 -7.75
N GLU A 325 -15.42 -4.88 -7.30
CA GLU A 325 -16.18 -4.02 -8.21
C GLU A 325 -15.27 -3.17 -9.10
N ALA A 326 -14.15 -2.69 -8.56
CA ALA A 326 -13.13 -2.00 -9.35
C ALA A 326 -12.53 -2.93 -10.42
N LEU A 327 -12.25 -4.18 -10.05
CA LEU A 327 -11.76 -5.20 -10.99
C LEU A 327 -12.81 -5.53 -12.06
N LEU A 328 -14.09 -5.71 -11.69
CA LEU A 328 -15.16 -6.04 -12.65
C LEU A 328 -15.28 -4.96 -13.74
N GLN A 329 -15.29 -3.69 -13.35
CA GLN A 329 -15.40 -2.58 -14.30
C GLN A 329 -14.18 -2.51 -15.22
N CYS A 330 -12.99 -2.82 -14.69
CA CYS A 330 -11.78 -2.88 -15.49
C CYS A 330 -11.85 -4.02 -16.52
N LEU A 331 -12.26 -5.21 -16.10
CA LEU A 331 -12.40 -6.36 -16.99
C LEU A 331 -13.49 -6.14 -18.05
N GLN A 332 -14.59 -5.45 -17.71
CA GLN A 332 -15.61 -5.05 -18.70
C GLN A 332 -15.03 -4.14 -19.79
N LYS A 333 -14.19 -3.16 -19.43
CA LYS A 333 -13.49 -2.33 -20.43
C LYS A 333 -12.54 -3.12 -21.32
N VAL A 334 -11.85 -4.11 -20.75
CA VAL A 334 -11.00 -5.02 -21.51
C VAL A 334 -11.86 -5.78 -22.53
N CYS A 335 -13.02 -6.31 -22.13
CA CYS A 335 -13.96 -6.95 -23.05
C CYS A 335 -14.51 -5.99 -24.14
N ASP A 336 -14.69 -4.71 -23.82
CA ASP A 336 -15.16 -3.68 -24.76
C ASP A 336 -14.06 -3.18 -25.73
N SER A 337 -12.79 -3.54 -25.51
CA SER A 337 -11.65 -3.05 -26.29
C SER A 337 -11.41 -3.91 -27.54
N ASP A 338 -11.44 -3.28 -28.72
CA ASP A 338 -11.19 -3.94 -30.00
C ASP A 338 -9.75 -4.50 -30.06
N GLY A 339 -9.61 -5.81 -30.29
CA GLY A 339 -8.31 -6.44 -30.61
C GLY A 339 -7.69 -7.32 -29.51
N ILE A 340 -8.45 -7.66 -28.46
CA ILE A 340 -8.00 -8.59 -27.43
C ILE A 340 -8.51 -9.99 -27.75
N ASP A 341 -7.58 -10.91 -28.07
CA ASP A 341 -7.89 -12.25 -28.59
C ASP A 341 -8.73 -13.12 -27.63
N PHE A 342 -8.78 -12.79 -26.34
CA PHE A 342 -9.50 -13.53 -25.30
C PHE A 342 -10.73 -12.81 -24.72
N ALA A 343 -11.11 -11.65 -25.27
CA ALA A 343 -12.20 -10.83 -24.74
C ALA A 343 -13.55 -11.58 -24.63
N ASP A 344 -13.88 -12.38 -25.64
CA ASP A 344 -15.11 -13.18 -25.68
C ASP A 344 -15.13 -14.27 -24.59
N ASP A 345 -14.00 -14.96 -24.39
CA ASP A 345 -13.86 -15.99 -23.36
C ASP A 345 -13.94 -15.36 -21.96
N LEU A 346 -13.26 -14.23 -21.75
CA LEU A 346 -13.35 -13.47 -20.52
C LEU A 346 -14.79 -13.01 -20.26
N GLN A 347 -15.49 -12.47 -21.25
CA GLN A 347 -16.89 -12.05 -21.13
C GLN A 347 -17.79 -13.21 -20.74
N ALA A 348 -17.61 -14.39 -21.34
CA ALA A 348 -18.36 -15.59 -20.98
C ALA A 348 -18.10 -16.03 -19.52
N LYS A 349 -16.87 -15.89 -19.02
CA LYS A 349 -16.53 -16.15 -17.61
C LYS A 349 -17.15 -15.12 -16.68
N LEU A 350 -17.08 -13.84 -17.03
CA LEU A 350 -17.73 -12.77 -16.29
C LEU A 350 -19.23 -13.03 -16.19
N ASP A 351 -19.89 -13.44 -17.28
CA ASP A 351 -21.31 -13.76 -17.33
C ASP A 351 -21.72 -15.00 -16.53
N ALA A 352 -20.80 -15.91 -16.24
CA ALA A 352 -21.03 -17.05 -15.37
C ALA A 352 -20.96 -16.71 -13.86
N ILE A 353 -20.39 -15.56 -13.47
CA ILE A 353 -20.29 -15.16 -12.06
C ILE A 353 -21.71 -14.94 -11.48
N PRO A 354 -22.09 -15.55 -10.35
CA PRO A 354 -23.44 -15.41 -9.80
C PRO A 354 -23.87 -13.95 -9.63
N ALA A 355 -25.12 -13.63 -10.01
CA ALA A 355 -25.62 -12.26 -10.02
C ALA A 355 -25.64 -11.63 -8.62
N GLU A 356 -25.84 -12.46 -7.58
CA GLU A 356 -25.76 -12.12 -6.17
C GLU A 356 -24.40 -11.54 -5.75
N LEU A 357 -23.29 -11.97 -6.40
CA LEU A 357 -21.97 -11.40 -6.15
C LEU A 357 -21.78 -10.06 -6.89
N ARG A 358 -22.53 -9.83 -7.97
CA ARG A 358 -22.46 -8.58 -8.75
C ARG A 358 -23.39 -7.48 -8.21
N THR A 359 -24.29 -7.78 -7.28
CA THR A 359 -25.44 -6.90 -6.96
C THR A 359 -25.13 -5.67 -6.11
N SER A 360 -23.86 -5.35 -5.91
CA SER A 360 -23.43 -4.07 -5.33
C SER A 360 -23.10 -3.01 -6.41
N VAL A 361 -22.81 -3.44 -7.66
CA VAL A 361 -22.41 -2.57 -8.79
C VAL A 361 -23.59 -1.86 -9.46
N ALA A 362 -24.79 -2.46 -9.41
CA ALA A 362 -25.93 -2.03 -10.22
C ALA A 362 -26.59 -0.70 -9.79
N LYS A 363 -26.15 -0.07 -8.69
CA LYS A 363 -26.66 1.25 -8.25
C LYS A 363 -25.84 2.44 -8.77
N ALA A 364 -24.69 2.21 -9.39
CA ALA A 364 -23.79 3.26 -9.87
C ALA A 364 -23.81 3.41 -11.41
N GLY A 365 -24.98 3.28 -12.04
CA GLY A 365 -25.20 3.59 -13.46
C GLY A 365 -25.69 5.04 -13.68
N PRO A 366 -25.46 5.64 -14.86
CA PRO A 366 -25.53 7.07 -15.06
C PRO A 366 -26.98 7.53 -15.31
N THR A 367 -27.72 7.82 -14.25
CA THR A 367 -28.95 8.59 -14.37
C THR A 367 -28.93 9.72 -13.36
N GLY A 368 -28.73 10.94 -13.87
CA GLY A 368 -28.82 12.15 -13.08
C GLY A 368 -30.20 12.29 -12.47
N GLU A 369 -30.23 12.72 -11.21
CA GLU A 369 -31.33 13.46 -10.60
C GLU A 369 -30.81 14.10 -9.30
N PHE A 370 -30.02 15.17 -9.48
CA PHE A 370 -29.86 16.21 -8.46
C PHE A 370 -31.13 17.06 -8.51
N ASP A 371 -32.18 16.68 -7.76
CA ASP A 371 -33.26 17.59 -7.33
C ASP A 371 -34.30 16.82 -6.50
N ALA A 372 -34.04 16.59 -5.20
CA ALA A 372 -35.12 16.20 -4.26
C ALA A 372 -34.81 16.27 -2.74
N LEU A 373 -33.62 16.72 -2.30
CA LEU A 373 -33.27 16.67 -0.86
C LEU A 373 -32.75 18.00 -0.28
N SER A 374 -33.13 19.14 -0.87
CA SER A 374 -32.94 20.47 -0.26
C SER A 374 -34.19 21.03 0.44
N GLU A 375 -35.34 20.35 0.38
CA GLU A 375 -36.62 20.89 0.88
C GLU A 375 -37.09 20.37 2.25
N GLN A 376 -36.36 19.48 2.93
CA GLN A 376 -36.80 18.88 4.20
C GLN A 376 -36.01 19.22 5.46
N LEU A 377 -35.16 20.25 5.43
CA LEU A 377 -34.61 20.82 6.66
C LEU A 377 -35.00 22.30 6.76
N GLY A 378 -36.17 22.50 7.36
CA GLY A 378 -36.73 23.80 7.70
C GLY A 378 -35.75 24.63 8.53
N SER A 379 -35.53 25.86 8.05
CA SER A 379 -34.91 26.94 8.80
C SER A 379 -35.65 27.21 10.11
N PRO A 380 -34.92 27.63 11.15
CA PRO A 380 -35.38 28.76 11.97
C PRO A 380 -34.42 29.93 11.84
N ASN A 381 -35.03 31.05 11.46
CA ASN A 381 -34.42 32.36 11.30
C ASN A 381 -34.10 32.99 12.68
N ARG A 382 -32.95 33.68 12.73
CA ARG A 382 -32.59 34.88 13.53
C ARG A 382 -33.29 35.14 14.88
N GLN A 383 -32.46 35.41 15.90
CA GLN A 383 -32.33 36.79 16.41
C GLN A 383 -31.05 36.98 17.26
N LEU A 384 -30.25 37.97 16.85
CA LEU A 384 -29.23 38.63 17.65
C LEU A 384 -29.91 39.44 18.76
N SER A 385 -29.42 39.33 20.00
CA SER A 385 -29.53 40.43 20.96
C SER A 385 -28.34 40.43 21.92
N SER A 386 -27.74 41.61 21.99
CA SER A 386 -26.64 42.01 22.85
C SER A 386 -27.09 42.14 24.31
N ARG A 387 -26.19 41.86 25.27
CA ARG A 387 -25.95 42.73 26.43
C ARG A 387 -24.72 42.34 27.24
N HIS A 388 -23.95 43.37 27.53
CA HIS A 388 -22.84 43.44 28.47
C HIS A 388 -23.32 43.43 29.94
N GLN A 389 -22.51 42.74 30.77
CA GLN A 389 -22.11 43.04 32.17
C GLN A 389 -23.15 42.99 33.31
N PRO A 390 -22.73 43.05 34.60
CA PRO A 390 -21.77 42.20 35.33
C PRO A 390 -22.31 41.83 36.75
N VAL A 391 -21.75 40.84 37.47
CA VAL A 391 -21.86 40.83 38.95
C VAL A 391 -20.62 40.21 39.59
N THR A 392 -19.98 41.01 40.43
CA THR A 392 -19.03 40.66 41.49
C THR A 392 -19.67 39.82 42.60
N THR A 393 -18.98 38.80 43.06
CA THR A 393 -18.64 38.60 44.49
C THR A 393 -17.46 37.64 44.61
#